data_AF-A0A7J0D453-F1
#
_entry.id   AF-A0A7J0D453-F1
#
_cell.length_a   1.000
_cell.length_b   1.000
_cell.length_c   1.000
_cell.angle_alpha   90.00
_cell.angle_beta   90.00
_cell.angle_gamma   90.00
#
_symmetry.space_group_name_H-M   'P 1'
#
loop_
_entity.id
_entity.type
_entity.pdbx_description
1 polymer ?
#
loop_
_entity_poly.entity_id
_entity_poly.type
_entity_poly.pdbx_seq_one_letter_code
_entity_poly.pdbx_strand_id
1 'polypeptide(L)'
;MAETLDVHNLALAGLVVFSVFLASTAGQALMGRVGERRALPGGCFVLVAGLVLVAASLLLASLPLLVAGALCGGLGQGLAFRGAVTAISAAAPPEHRAATVSAFFVIAYLGISLPVVGVGALTLGIGLRNAGLTFAGCVLVLALGVGLYLARRPPARG
;
A
#
# COMPACT_ATOMS: atom_id res chain seq x y z
N MET A 1 -20.22 -24.61 4.77
CA MET A 1 -19.55 -25.14 3.55
C MET A 1 -18.08 -25.34 3.87
N ALA A 2 -17.81 -26.32 4.73
CA ALA A 2 -16.51 -26.66 5.31
C ALA A 2 -16.16 -28.11 4.96
N GLU A 3 -16.44 -28.50 3.72
CA GLU A 3 -16.39 -29.87 3.23
C GLU A 3 -16.01 -29.75 1.75
N THR A 4 -14.73 -29.73 1.38
CA THR A 4 -13.77 -30.85 1.43
C THR A 4 -12.33 -30.32 1.60
N LEU A 5 -11.56 -30.92 2.52
CA LEU A 5 -10.13 -30.72 2.76
C LEU A 5 -9.30 -30.70 1.46
N ASP A 6 -8.11 -30.11 1.35
CA ASP A 6 -7.30 -29.10 2.05
C ASP A 6 -5.96 -29.12 1.25
N VAL A 7 -5.19 -28.02 1.20
CA VAL A 7 -3.80 -27.98 0.65
C VAL A 7 -3.61 -27.90 -0.88
N HIS A 8 -4.21 -26.93 -1.59
CA HIS A 8 -3.63 -26.48 -2.88
C HIS A 8 -3.45 -24.97 -3.05
N ASN A 9 -4.01 -24.13 -2.18
CA ASN A 9 -3.92 -22.67 -2.35
C ASN A 9 -3.59 -21.87 -1.08
N LEU A 10 -3.43 -22.49 0.09
CA LEU A 10 -2.87 -21.80 1.27
C LEU A 10 -1.39 -21.47 1.06
N ALA A 11 -0.64 -22.37 0.42
CA ALA A 11 0.74 -22.12 0.03
C ALA A 11 0.84 -20.99 -0.99
N LEU A 12 -0.10 -20.90 -1.95
CA LEU A 12 -0.14 -19.80 -2.93
C LEU A 12 -0.57 -18.48 -2.29
N ALA A 13 -1.60 -18.46 -1.44
CA ALA A 13 -1.99 -17.27 -0.69
C ALA A 13 -0.85 -16.80 0.23
N GLY A 14 -0.21 -17.74 0.94
CA GLY A 14 0.96 -17.49 1.77
C GLY A 14 2.16 -17.00 0.97
N LEU A 15 2.41 -17.54 -0.22
CA LEU A 15 3.47 -17.12 -1.13
C LEU A 15 3.20 -15.70 -1.67
N VAL A 16 1.96 -15.37 -2.00
CA VAL A 16 1.57 -14.02 -2.41
C VAL A 16 1.81 -13.05 -1.25
N VAL A 17 1.33 -13.36 -0.05
CA VAL A 17 1.58 -12.52 1.13
C VAL A 17 3.08 -12.39 1.39
N PHE A 18 3.83 -13.51 1.39
CA PHE A 18 5.28 -13.52 1.57
C PHE A 18 5.99 -12.64 0.53
N SER A 19 5.59 -12.72 -0.74
CA SER A 19 6.16 -11.92 -1.81
C SER A 19 5.89 -10.42 -1.62
N VAL A 20 4.70 -10.04 -1.13
CA VAL A 20 4.37 -8.65 -0.77
C VAL A 20 5.21 -8.15 0.39
N PHE A 21 5.40 -8.96 1.43
CA PHE A 21 6.25 -8.60 2.56
C PHE A 21 7.73 -8.52 2.16
N LEU A 22 8.19 -9.41 1.29
CA LEU A 22 9.55 -9.38 0.74
C LEU A 22 9.76 -8.12 -0.12
N ALA A 23 8.80 -7.79 -0.98
CA ALA A 23 8.79 -6.56 -1.77
C ALA A 23 8.79 -5.31 -0.87
N SER A 24 7.97 -5.30 0.18
CA SER A 24 7.97 -4.21 1.16
C SER A 24 9.32 -4.07 1.85
N THR A 25 9.91 -5.18 2.28
CA THR A 25 11.25 -5.19 2.90
C THR A 25 12.33 -4.71 1.93
N ALA A 26 12.25 -5.09 0.66
CA ALA A 26 13.16 -4.61 -0.37
C ALA A 26 13.00 -3.11 -0.63
N GLY A 27 11.76 -2.61 -0.70
CA GLY A 27 11.47 -1.18 -0.84
C GLY A 27 11.99 -0.38 0.35
N GLN A 28 11.80 -0.93 1.56
CA GLN A 28 12.37 -0.42 2.78
C GLN A 28 13.91 -0.35 2.71
N ALA A 29 14.59 -1.42 2.30
CA ALA A 29 16.06 -1.46 2.18
C ALA A 29 16.59 -0.49 1.11
N LEU A 30 15.88 -0.39 -0.02
CA LEU A 30 16.24 0.48 -1.15
C LEU A 30 16.17 1.97 -0.77
N MET A 31 15.39 2.32 0.25
CA MET A 31 15.28 3.68 0.75
C MET A 31 16.64 4.27 1.18
N GLY A 32 17.51 3.46 1.79
CA GLY A 32 18.86 3.89 2.17
C GLY A 32 19.77 4.20 0.97
N ARG A 33 19.45 3.67 -0.23
CA ARG A 33 20.19 3.93 -1.48
C ARG A 33 19.60 5.05 -2.33
N VAL A 34 18.28 5.26 -2.29
CA VAL A 34 17.58 6.25 -3.15
C VAL A 34 17.54 7.65 -2.52
N GLY A 35 17.74 7.74 -1.20
CA GLY A 35 17.78 9.00 -0.46
C GLY A 35 16.38 9.52 -0.10
N GLU A 36 16.25 10.07 1.11
CA GLU A 36 14.98 10.49 1.73
C GLU A 36 14.15 11.42 0.84
N ARG A 37 14.82 12.32 0.11
CA ARG A 37 14.17 13.35 -0.72
C ARG A 37 13.51 12.80 -1.99
N ARG A 38 13.94 11.63 -2.49
CA ARG A 38 13.39 10.99 -3.71
C ARG A 38 12.53 9.76 -3.39
N ALA A 39 12.74 9.14 -2.23
CA ALA A 39 12.04 7.92 -1.82
C ALA A 39 10.53 8.13 -1.60
N LEU A 40 10.10 9.26 -1.06
CA LEU A 40 8.69 9.58 -0.83
C LEU A 40 7.88 9.73 -2.14
N PRO A 41 8.27 10.61 -3.10
CA PRO A 41 7.56 10.72 -4.36
C PRO A 41 7.71 9.47 -5.24
N GLY A 42 8.88 8.82 -5.24
CA GLY A 42 9.10 7.56 -5.97
C GLY A 42 8.25 6.41 -5.42
N GLY A 43 8.19 6.26 -4.09
CA GLY A 43 7.35 5.29 -3.41
C GLY A 43 5.88 5.48 -3.71
N CYS A 44 5.39 6.73 -3.69
CA CYS A 44 4.02 7.06 -4.10
C CYS A 44 3.73 6.61 -5.54
N PHE A 45 4.60 6.95 -6.50
CA PHE A 45 4.44 6.54 -7.90
C PHE A 45 4.37 5.02 -8.07
N VAL A 46 5.26 4.30 -7.39
CA VAL A 46 5.30 2.83 -7.41
C VAL A 46 4.04 2.22 -6.77
N LEU A 47 3.51 2.85 -5.72
CA LEU A 47 2.25 2.47 -5.08
C LEU A 47 1.06 2.65 -6.03
N VAL A 48 0.97 3.79 -6.73
CA VAL A 48 -0.07 4.05 -7.74
C VAL A 48 0.02 3.03 -8.87
N ALA A 49 1.23 2.75 -9.38
CA ALA A 49 1.43 1.76 -10.43
C ALA A 49 1.00 0.35 -10.00
N GLY A 50 1.37 -0.06 -8.78
CA GLY A 50 0.94 -1.35 -8.21
C GLY A 50 -0.58 -1.44 -8.07
N LEU A 51 -1.23 -0.34 -7.70
CA LEU A 51 -2.68 -0.29 -7.57
C LEU A 51 -3.41 -0.43 -8.90
N VAL A 52 -2.89 0.22 -9.95
CA VAL A 52 -3.40 0.09 -11.33
C VAL A 52 -3.26 -1.35 -11.83
N LEU A 53 -2.13 -2.01 -11.54
CA LEU A 53 -1.91 -3.41 -11.86
C LEU A 53 -2.88 -4.34 -11.13
N VAL A 54 -3.16 -4.09 -9.85
CA VAL A 54 -4.19 -4.84 -9.10
C VAL A 54 -5.57 -4.65 -9.73
N ALA A 55 -5.96 -3.41 -10.05
CA ALA A 55 -7.23 -3.14 -10.72
C ALA A 55 -7.34 -3.86 -12.09
N ALA A 56 -6.27 -3.82 -12.88
CA ALA A 56 -6.20 -4.54 -14.15
C ALA A 56 -6.30 -6.07 -13.96
N SER A 57 -5.68 -6.61 -12.91
CA SER A 57 -5.76 -8.05 -12.60
C SER A 57 -7.19 -8.52 -12.31
N LEU A 58 -8.00 -7.69 -11.65
CA LEU A 58 -9.40 -7.95 -11.33
C LEU A 58 -10.29 -7.90 -12.59
N LEU A 59 -9.96 -7.02 -13.54
CA LEU A 59 -10.64 -6.91 -14.83
C LEU A 59 -10.31 -8.08 -15.76
N LEU A 60 -9.02 -8.46 -15.84
CA LEU A 60 -8.53 -9.53 -16.70
C LEU A 60 -8.60 -10.93 -16.05
N ALA A 61 -9.05 -11.02 -14.79
CA ALA A 61 -9.07 -12.25 -13.98
C ALA A 61 -7.71 -13.01 -13.98
N SER A 62 -6.60 -12.26 -13.90
CA SER A 62 -5.25 -12.79 -14.08
C SER A 62 -4.43 -12.75 -12.80
N LEU A 63 -4.14 -13.93 -12.24
CA LEU A 63 -3.25 -14.13 -11.08
C LEU A 63 -1.86 -13.49 -11.24
N PRO A 64 -1.13 -13.66 -12.36
CA PRO A 64 0.20 -13.06 -12.49
C PRO A 64 0.16 -11.52 -12.46
N LEU A 65 -0.89 -10.88 -12.99
CA LEU A 65 -1.04 -9.43 -12.84
C LEU A 65 -1.32 -9.03 -11.38
N LEU A 66 -2.08 -9.83 -10.65
CA LEU A 66 -2.35 -9.58 -9.23
C LEU A 66 -1.05 -9.63 -8.44
N VAL A 67 -0.20 -10.64 -8.69
CA VAL A 67 1.11 -10.78 -8.04
C VAL A 67 2.03 -9.61 -8.40
N ALA A 68 2.12 -9.24 -9.68
CA ALA A 68 2.92 -8.09 -10.11
C ALA A 68 2.45 -6.78 -9.44
N GLY A 69 1.13 -6.55 -9.38
CA GLY A 69 0.55 -5.41 -8.70
C GLY A 69 0.82 -5.41 -7.20
N ALA A 70 0.75 -6.58 -6.56
CA ALA A 70 1.03 -6.74 -5.14
C ALA A 70 2.51 -6.51 -4.81
N LEU A 71 3.43 -6.96 -5.66
CA LEU A 71 4.87 -6.69 -5.55
C LEU A 71 5.18 -5.19 -5.71
N CYS A 72 4.63 -4.55 -6.74
CA CYS A 72 4.77 -3.11 -6.92
C CYS A 72 4.14 -2.34 -5.75
N GLY A 73 2.94 -2.71 -5.32
CA GLY A 73 2.27 -2.12 -4.16
C GLY A 73 3.10 -2.25 -2.89
N GLY A 74 3.66 -3.44 -2.63
CA GLY A 74 4.56 -3.70 -1.50
C GLY A 74 5.82 -2.84 -1.54
N LEU A 75 6.52 -2.79 -2.68
CA LEU A 75 7.70 -1.95 -2.87
C LEU A 75 7.41 -0.47 -2.60
N GLY A 76 6.32 0.04 -3.19
CA GLY A 76 5.90 1.44 -3.04
C GLY A 76 5.51 1.76 -1.60
N GLN A 77 4.76 0.87 -0.96
CA GLN A 77 4.37 0.98 0.44
C GLN A 77 5.60 1.00 1.35
N GLY A 78 6.56 0.10 1.16
CA GLY A 78 7.78 0.04 1.97
C GLY A 78 8.61 1.32 1.90
N LEU A 79 8.78 1.87 0.69
CA LEU A 79 9.47 3.15 0.46
C LEU A 79 8.73 4.33 1.11
N ALA A 80 7.41 4.43 0.87
CA ALA A 80 6.59 5.50 1.41
C ALA A 80 6.51 5.47 2.94
N PHE A 81 6.40 4.26 3.52
CA PHE A 81 6.29 4.06 4.95
C PHE A 81 7.56 4.48 5.69
N ARG A 82 8.74 4.02 5.25
CA ARG A 82 9.99 4.52 5.84
C ARG A 82 10.19 6.01 5.57
N GLY A 83 9.78 6.51 4.39
CA GLY A 83 9.69 7.93 4.07
C GLY A 83 8.97 8.74 5.14
N ALA A 84 7.74 8.35 5.45
CA ALA A 84 6.92 9.01 6.44
C ALA A 84 7.53 8.94 7.85
N VAL A 85 8.00 7.77 8.28
CA VAL A 85 8.62 7.59 9.60
C VAL A 85 9.87 8.45 9.74
N THR A 86 10.74 8.49 8.72
CA THR A 86 11.95 9.31 8.74
C THR A 86 11.62 10.80 8.76
N ALA A 87 10.68 11.26 7.93
CA ALA A 87 10.26 12.66 7.89
C ALA A 87 9.66 13.11 9.22
N ILE A 88 8.79 12.29 9.83
CA ILE A 88 8.17 12.57 11.14
C ILE A 88 9.21 12.56 12.24
N SER A 89 10.14 11.60 12.21
CA SER A 89 11.22 11.53 13.19
C SER A 89 12.17 12.72 13.09
N ALA A 90 12.42 13.25 11.89
CA ALA A 90 13.24 14.44 11.66
C ALA A 90 12.54 15.74 12.08
N ALA A 91 11.21 15.81 11.93
CA ALA A 91 10.42 16.98 12.31
C ALA A 91 10.10 17.04 13.82
N ALA A 92 10.13 15.90 14.52
CA ALA A 92 9.78 15.82 15.95
C ALA A 92 10.93 16.27 16.86
N PRO A 93 10.66 17.05 17.93
CA PRO A 93 11.63 17.36 18.98
C PRO A 93 12.18 16.07 19.63
N PRO A 94 13.47 15.99 19.99
CA PRO A 94 14.07 14.78 20.54
C PRO A 94 13.35 14.27 21.79
N GLU A 95 12.81 15.17 22.64
CA GLU A 95 12.04 14.76 23.83
C GLU A 95 10.67 14.13 23.52
N HIS A 96 10.05 14.48 22.39
CA HIS A 96 8.69 14.06 22.02
C HIS A 96 8.65 13.13 20.80
N ARG A 97 9.82 12.69 20.30
CA ARG A 97 9.94 11.84 19.12
C ARG A 97 9.15 10.53 19.26
N ALA A 98 9.22 9.90 20.43
CA ALA A 98 8.47 8.68 20.70
C ALA A 98 6.95 8.90 20.60
N ALA A 99 6.43 9.94 21.24
CA ALA A 99 4.99 10.26 21.20
C ALA A 99 4.50 10.60 19.77
N THR A 100 5.30 11.35 19.01
CA THR A 100 4.95 11.73 17.63
C THR A 100 4.92 10.50 16.69
N VAL A 101 5.90 9.61 16.83
CA VAL A 101 5.93 8.35 16.08
C VAL A 101 4.77 7.45 16.48
N SER A 102 4.44 7.34 17.77
CA SER A 102 3.28 6.57 18.22
C SER A 102 1.96 7.11 17.64
N ALA A 103 1.76 8.43 17.65
CA ALA A 103 0.57 9.04 17.06
C ALA A 103 0.46 8.77 15.54
N PHE A 104 1.59 8.79 14.84
CA PHE A 104 1.64 8.40 13.43
C PHE A 104 1.19 6.95 13.22
N PHE A 105 1.67 6.01 14.02
CA PHE A 105 1.26 4.61 13.94
C PHE A 105 -0.22 4.41 14.24
N VAL A 106 -0.78 5.11 15.24
CA VAL A 106 -2.22 5.06 15.54
C VAL A 106 -3.05 5.48 14.33
N ILE A 107 -2.71 6.61 13.72
CA ILE A 107 -3.42 7.12 12.53
C ILE A 107 -3.24 6.16 11.34
N ALA A 108 -2.02 5.65 11.13
CA ALA A 108 -1.73 4.70 10.05
C ALA A 108 -2.55 3.41 10.21
N TYR A 109 -2.62 2.85 11.42
CA TYR A 109 -3.42 1.65 11.68
C TYR A 109 -4.90 1.91 11.47
N LEU A 110 -5.45 3.03 11.96
CA LEU A 110 -6.84 3.39 11.70
C LEU A 110 -7.12 3.52 10.20
N GLY A 111 -6.22 4.17 9.47
CA GLY A 111 -6.31 4.36 8.02
C GLY A 111 -6.25 3.05 7.22
N ILE A 112 -5.56 2.02 7.71
CA ILE A 112 -5.52 0.68 7.10
C ILE A 112 -6.77 -0.14 7.49
N SER A 113 -7.16 -0.09 8.76
CA SER A 113 -8.26 -0.91 9.28
C SER A 113 -9.63 -0.53 8.70
N LEU A 114 -9.93 0.78 8.58
CA LEU A 114 -11.21 1.25 8.04
C LEU A 114 -11.53 0.65 6.64
N PRO A 115 -10.63 0.79 5.64
CA PRO A 115 -10.89 0.24 4.32
C PRO A 115 -10.96 -1.29 4.31
N VAL A 116 -10.11 -1.98 5.09
CA VAL A 116 -10.14 -3.46 5.15
C VAL A 116 -11.49 -3.95 5.67
N VAL A 117 -12.00 -3.35 6.75
CA VAL A 117 -13.33 -3.68 7.28
C VAL A 117 -14.43 -3.29 6.28
N GLY A 118 -14.32 -2.12 5.65
CA GLY A 118 -15.28 -1.67 4.64
C GLY A 118 -15.37 -2.61 3.43
N VAL A 119 -14.22 -3.10 2.93
CA VAL A 119 -14.19 -4.10 1.85
C VAL A 119 -14.77 -5.42 2.32
N GLY A 120 -14.38 -5.90 3.51
CA GLY A 120 -14.92 -7.13 4.10
C GLY A 120 -16.43 -7.08 4.35
N ALA A 121 -16.99 -5.90 4.65
CA ALA A 121 -18.43 -5.72 4.74
C ALA A 121 -19.09 -5.70 3.34
N LEU A 122 -18.46 -5.03 2.36
CA LEU A 122 -18.94 -4.99 0.99
C LEU A 122 -18.97 -6.38 0.34
N THR A 123 -17.99 -7.25 0.62
CA THR A 123 -17.99 -8.60 0.05
C THR A 123 -19.22 -9.41 0.44
N LEU A 124 -19.82 -9.16 1.61
CA LEU A 124 -21.04 -9.83 2.07
C LEU A 124 -22.27 -9.43 1.26
N GLY A 125 -22.32 -8.19 0.74
CA GLY A 125 -23.49 -7.66 0.02
C GLY A 125 -23.37 -7.73 -1.50
N ILE A 126 -22.19 -7.45 -2.06
CA ILE A 126 -21.99 -7.33 -3.51
C ILE A 126 -20.99 -8.36 -4.08
N GLY A 127 -20.49 -9.27 -3.24
CA GLY A 127 -19.54 -10.31 -3.62
C GLY A 127 -18.09 -9.83 -3.73
N LEU A 128 -17.15 -10.79 -3.69
CA LEU A 128 -15.70 -10.54 -3.61
C LEU A 128 -15.17 -9.69 -4.78
N ARG A 129 -15.62 -9.99 -6.00
CA ARG A 129 -15.17 -9.29 -7.21
C ARG A 129 -15.58 -7.82 -7.23
N ASN A 130 -16.85 -7.52 -6.96
CA ASN A 130 -17.32 -6.13 -7.00
C ASN A 130 -16.77 -5.32 -5.82
N ALA A 131 -16.65 -5.91 -4.63
CA ALA A 131 -16.01 -5.25 -3.49
C ALA A 131 -14.55 -4.86 -3.80
N GLY A 132 -13.79 -5.76 -4.44
CA GLY A 132 -12.43 -5.49 -4.89
C GLY A 132 -12.35 -4.37 -5.94
N LEU A 133 -13.29 -4.34 -6.90
CA LEU A 133 -13.37 -3.28 -7.91
C LEU A 133 -13.73 -1.92 -7.30
N THR A 134 -14.70 -1.87 -6.38
CA THR A 134 -15.06 -0.64 -5.67
C THR A 134 -13.88 -0.10 -4.86
N PHE A 135 -13.18 -0.98 -4.14
CA PHE A 135 -11.99 -0.61 -3.39
C PHE A 135 -10.89 -0.07 -4.31
N ALA A 136 -10.57 -0.79 -5.38
CA ALA A 136 -9.57 -0.37 -6.35
C ALA A 136 -9.93 0.99 -6.96
N GLY A 137 -11.20 1.21 -7.31
CA GLY A 137 -11.69 2.49 -7.80
C GLY A 137 -11.53 3.62 -6.78
N CYS A 138 -11.94 3.42 -5.53
CA CYS A 138 -11.77 4.41 -4.45
C CYS A 138 -10.31 4.78 -4.25
N VAL A 139 -9.41 3.79 -4.18
CA VAL A 139 -7.98 4.04 -3.96
C VAL A 139 -7.33 4.66 -5.20
N LEU A 140 -7.79 4.34 -6.41
CA LEU A 140 -7.34 4.99 -7.64
C LEU A 140 -7.71 6.49 -7.64
N VAL A 141 -8.95 6.83 -7.27
CA VAL A 141 -9.39 8.23 -7.14
C VAL A 141 -8.56 8.97 -6.08
N LEU A 142 -8.33 8.34 -4.93
CA LEU A 142 -7.52 8.91 -3.86
C LEU A 142 -6.07 9.16 -4.33
N ALA A 143 -5.47 8.17 -4.97
CA ALA A 143 -4.11 8.25 -5.52
C ALA A 143 -3.98 9.34 -6.59
N LEU A 144 -4.94 9.43 -7.51
CA LEU A 144 -5.00 10.49 -8.51
C LEU A 144 -5.18 11.87 -7.86
N GLY A 145 -6.04 11.98 -6.84
CA GLY A 145 -6.24 13.22 -6.08
C GLY A 145 -4.97 13.68 -5.38
N VAL A 146 -4.25 12.76 -4.72
CA VAL A 146 -2.95 13.05 -4.08
C VAL A 146 -1.89 13.40 -5.12
N GLY A 147 -1.80 12.65 -6.22
CA GLY A 147 -0.87 12.93 -7.31
C GLY A 147 -1.11 14.29 -7.94
N LEU A 148 -2.37 14.65 -8.20
CA LEU A 148 -2.77 15.97 -8.69
C LEU A 148 -2.46 17.07 -7.67
N TYR A 149 -2.71 16.84 -6.39
CA TYR A 149 -2.40 17.80 -5.33
C TYR A 149 -0.89 18.07 -5.23
N LEU A 150 -0.06 17.02 -5.28
CA LEU A 150 1.39 17.13 -5.29
C LEU A 150 1.92 17.77 -6.58
N ALA A 151 1.33 17.49 -7.73
CA ALA A 151 1.68 18.13 -9.00
C ALA A 151 1.32 19.62 -9.01
N ARG A 152 0.23 20.01 -8.35
CA ARG A 152 -0.20 21.42 -8.20
C ARG A 152 0.58 22.18 -7.12
N ARG A 153 1.18 21.48 -6.16
CA ARG A 153 2.08 22.05 -5.15
C ARG A 153 3.47 21.41 -5.27
N PRO A 154 4.22 21.68 -6.35
CA PRO A 154 5.59 21.22 -6.44
C PRO A 154 6.35 21.70 -5.20
N PRO A 155 7.10 20.82 -4.51
CA PRO A 155 7.87 21.23 -3.34
C PRO A 155 8.77 22.39 -3.75
N ALA A 156 8.65 23.51 -3.00
CA ALA A 156 9.48 24.68 -3.23
C ALA A 156 10.94 24.22 -3.31
N ARG A 157 11.60 24.55 -4.42
CA ARG A 157 13.03 24.32 -4.63
C ARG A 157 13.79 25.14 -3.58
N GLY A 158 14.00 24.54 -2.41
CA GLY A 158 15.09 24.87 -1.51
C GLY A 158 16.35 24.20 -2.01
#